data_AF-A0AAN0LTW5-F1
#
_entry.id   AF-A0AAN0LTW5-F1
#
_cell.length_a   1.000
_cell.length_b   1.000
_cell.length_c   1.000
_cell.angle_alpha   90.00
_cell.angle_beta   90.00
_cell.angle_gamma   90.00
#
_symmetry.space_group_name_H-M   'P 1'
#
loop_
_entity.id
_entity.type
_entity.pdbx_description
1 polymer ?
#
loop_
_entity_poly.entity_id
_entity_poly.type
_entity_poly.pdbx_seq_one_letter_code
_entity_poly.pdbx_strand_id
1 'polypeptide(L)'
;MTFVKTFAIANPNLNVYTVNTLASLVGAKSGFAFIDARSKRTFGAYVDNGVVRDQRVYMIDEVTQIDVELYGDLDLIENDKGKRYGSVLENIISIKQLWKPVESIDTLVPDYLK
;
A
#
# COMPACT_ATOMS: atom_id res chain seq x y z
N MET A 1 5.73 -12.11 -3.85
CA MET A 1 6.49 -12.71 -2.73
C MET A 1 7.20 -14.01 -3.11
N THR A 2 6.50 -15.04 -3.61
CA THR A 2 7.13 -16.34 -3.98
C THR A 2 8.36 -16.18 -4.87
N PHE A 3 8.27 -15.39 -5.95
CA PHE A 3 9.41 -15.11 -6.83
C PHE A 3 10.61 -14.51 -6.07
N VAL A 4 10.37 -13.52 -5.22
CA VAL A 4 11.43 -12.87 -4.42
C VAL A 4 12.06 -13.86 -3.44
N LYS A 5 11.24 -14.70 -2.78
CA LYS A 5 11.74 -15.73 -1.87
C LYS A 5 12.66 -16.72 -2.58
N THR A 6 12.20 -17.32 -3.67
CA THR A 6 12.99 -18.29 -4.45
C THR A 6 14.27 -17.65 -4.97
N PHE A 7 14.18 -16.42 -5.49
CA PHE A 7 15.34 -15.72 -6.03
C PHE A 7 16.39 -15.38 -4.95
N ALA A 8 15.96 -14.92 -3.77
CA ALA A 8 16.84 -14.62 -2.65
C ALA A 8 17.48 -15.87 -2.03
N ILE A 9 16.76 -17.01 -1.98
CA ILE A 9 17.34 -18.31 -1.55
C ILE A 9 18.49 -18.72 -2.48
N ALA A 10 18.33 -18.54 -3.79
CA ALA A 10 19.38 -18.83 -4.77
C ALA A 10 20.53 -17.79 -4.78
N ASN A 11 20.32 -16.61 -4.18
CA ASN A 11 21.25 -15.48 -4.18
C ASN A 11 21.39 -14.89 -2.76
N PRO A 12 22.16 -15.54 -1.86
CA PRO A 12 22.17 -15.21 -0.43
C PRO A 12 22.71 -13.81 -0.09
N ASN A 13 23.37 -13.14 -1.03
CA ASN A 13 23.88 -11.77 -0.86
C ASN A 13 22.84 -10.69 -1.22
N LEU A 14 21.64 -11.06 -1.65
CA LEU A 14 20.59 -10.12 -2.02
C LEU A 14 19.89 -9.57 -0.77
N ASN A 15 19.91 -8.24 -0.61
CA ASN A 15 19.11 -7.58 0.41
C ASN A 15 17.65 -7.46 -0.05
N VAL A 16 16.72 -8.00 0.73
CA VAL A 16 15.28 -7.93 0.48
C VAL A 16 14.65 -6.94 1.45
N TYR A 17 13.73 -6.13 0.94
CA TYR A 17 12.98 -5.15 1.71
C TYR A 17 11.48 -5.31 1.47
N THR A 18 10.68 -4.93 2.47
CA THR A 18 9.24 -4.81 2.35
C THR A 18 8.81 -3.35 2.32
N VAL A 19 7.71 -3.12 1.60
CA VAL A 19 7.05 -1.82 1.45
C VAL A 19 5.57 -2.02 1.73
N ASN A 20 4.95 -1.11 2.48
CA ASN A 20 3.52 -1.16 2.72
C ASN A 20 2.76 -0.79 1.42
N THR A 21 1.79 -1.62 1.04
CA THR A 21 1.02 -1.45 -0.21
C THR A 21 0.21 -0.16 -0.23
N LEU A 22 -0.38 0.27 0.88
CA LEU A 22 -1.14 1.53 0.92
C LEU A 22 -0.21 2.73 0.84
N ALA A 23 0.97 2.66 1.47
CA ALA A 23 2.00 3.68 1.32
C ALA A 23 2.50 3.81 -0.12
N SER A 24 2.60 2.70 -0.88
CA SER A 24 3.05 2.76 -2.28
C SER A 24 2.06 3.42 -3.24
N LEU A 25 0.80 3.58 -2.83
CA LEU A 25 -0.20 4.32 -3.62
C LEU A 25 -0.06 5.84 -3.49
N VAL A 26 0.57 6.32 -2.41
CA VAL A 26 0.67 7.76 -2.09
C VAL A 26 2.11 8.27 -2.19
N GLY A 27 3.08 7.46 -1.76
CA GLY A 27 4.49 7.82 -1.70
C GLY A 27 4.79 8.84 -0.60
N ALA A 28 5.69 9.78 -0.87
CA ALA A 28 6.06 10.87 0.04
C ALA A 28 5.01 12.01 0.11
N LYS A 29 3.78 11.78 -0.33
CA LYS A 29 2.66 12.73 -0.23
C LYS A 29 1.80 12.41 1.00
N SER A 30 0.70 13.14 1.14
CA SER A 30 -0.30 12.92 2.19
C SER A 30 -1.68 12.70 1.56
N GLY A 31 -2.46 11.76 2.09
CA GLY A 31 -3.77 11.43 1.56
C GLY A 31 -4.36 10.16 2.18
N PHE A 32 -5.49 9.71 1.64
CA PHE A 32 -6.11 8.45 2.03
C PHE A 32 -5.97 7.42 0.90
N ALA A 33 -5.30 6.31 1.19
CA ALA A 33 -5.10 5.22 0.26
C ALA A 33 -6.12 4.11 0.50
N PHE A 34 -6.70 3.56 -0.57
CA PHE A 34 -7.59 2.42 -0.45
C PHE A 34 -7.58 1.46 -1.65
N ILE A 35 -7.87 0.19 -1.36
CA ILE A 35 -7.95 -0.91 -2.34
C ILE A 35 -9.24 -1.70 -2.09
N ASP A 36 -9.92 -2.15 -3.15
CA ASP A 36 -11.13 -2.97 -3.11
C ASP A 36 -10.93 -4.25 -2.27
N ALA A 37 -11.74 -4.42 -1.23
CA ALA A 37 -11.82 -5.64 -0.42
C ALA A 37 -13.12 -6.44 -0.68
N ARG A 38 -13.82 -6.12 -1.78
CA ARG A 38 -15.13 -6.65 -2.20
C ARG A 38 -16.26 -6.28 -1.23
N SER A 39 -17.50 -6.48 -1.68
CA SER A 39 -18.71 -6.29 -0.86
C SER A 39 -18.80 -4.90 -0.22
N LYS A 40 -18.51 -3.85 -1.01
CA LYS A 40 -18.48 -2.44 -0.57
C LYS A 40 -17.49 -2.14 0.57
N ARG A 41 -16.47 -2.98 0.75
CA ARG A 41 -15.39 -2.76 1.71
C ARG A 41 -14.10 -2.45 0.99
N THR A 42 -13.22 -1.73 1.66
CA THR A 42 -11.89 -1.39 1.18
C THR A 42 -10.86 -1.61 2.28
N PHE A 43 -9.65 -2.02 1.92
CA PHE A 43 -8.50 -1.86 2.79
C PHE A 43 -8.03 -0.43 2.67
N GLY A 44 -8.16 0.34 3.74
CA GLY A 44 -7.90 1.78 3.73
C GLY A 44 -6.91 2.19 4.80
N ALA A 45 -6.24 3.32 4.60
CA ALA A 45 -5.42 3.98 5.61
C ALA A 45 -5.14 5.44 5.24
N TYR A 46 -4.87 6.26 6.25
CA TYR A 46 -4.23 7.55 6.05
C TYR A 46 -2.74 7.35 5.85
N VAL A 47 -2.19 7.98 4.82
CA VAL A 47 -0.76 8.00 4.54
C VAL A 47 -0.27 9.43 4.62
N ASP A 48 0.81 9.65 5.35
CA ASP A 48 1.50 10.94 5.43
C ASP A 48 3.00 10.71 5.30
N ASN A 49 3.61 11.21 4.23
CA ASN A 49 5.03 11.03 3.92
C ASN A 49 5.47 9.54 3.98
N GLY A 50 4.62 8.65 3.47
CA GLY A 50 4.83 7.19 3.47
C GLY A 50 4.54 6.48 4.79
N VAL A 51 4.19 7.21 5.86
CA VAL A 51 3.80 6.64 7.15
C VAL A 51 2.31 6.31 7.13
N VAL A 52 1.99 5.04 7.37
CA VAL A 52 0.61 4.52 7.37
C VAL A 52 0.00 4.60 8.76
N ARG A 53 -1.22 5.13 8.86
CA ARG A 53 -2.00 5.26 10.10
C ARG A 53 -3.44 4.84 9.87
N ASP A 54 -4.06 4.32 10.94
CA ASP A 54 -5.45 3.84 10.93
C ASP A 54 -5.73 2.85 9.77
N GLN A 55 -4.80 1.92 9.58
CA GLN A 55 -4.94 0.86 8.59
C GLN A 55 -5.99 -0.14 9.06
N ARG A 56 -7.13 -0.18 8.38
CA ARG A 56 -8.24 -1.08 8.70
C ARG A 56 -9.12 -1.32 7.47
N VAL A 57 -10.16 -2.11 7.67
CA VAL A 57 -11.25 -2.20 6.69
C VAL A 57 -12.18 -1.00 6.88
N TYR A 58 -12.51 -0.33 5.77
CA TYR A 58 -13.48 0.76 5.69
C TYR A 58 -14.62 0.34 4.77
N MET A 59 -15.83 0.77 5.06
CA MET A 59 -16.93 0.76 4.10
C MET A 59 -16.69 1.85 3.05
N ILE A 60 -17.11 1.60 1.80
CA ILE A 60 -16.98 2.60 0.73
C ILE A 60 -17.70 3.91 1.09
N ASP A 61 -18.82 3.81 1.80
CA ASP A 61 -19.59 4.98 2.29
C ASP A 61 -18.82 5.79 3.35
N GLU A 62 -17.89 5.17 4.10
CA GLU A 62 -16.97 5.92 4.97
C GLU A 62 -15.92 6.66 4.13
N VAL A 63 -15.39 6.01 3.08
CA VAL A 63 -14.35 6.58 2.22
C VAL A 63 -14.86 7.82 1.47
N THR A 64 -16.11 7.83 1.02
CA THR A 64 -16.71 8.99 0.33
C THR A 64 -16.88 10.22 1.21
N GLN A 65 -16.78 10.06 2.54
CA GLN A 65 -16.86 11.16 3.51
C GLN A 65 -15.48 11.73 3.89
N ILE A 66 -14.38 11.14 3.40
CA ILE A 66 -13.02 11.57 3.72
C ILE A 66 -12.65 12.80 2.89
N ASP A 67 -12.41 13.92 3.57
CA ASP A 67 -12.05 15.21 2.97
C ASP A 67 -10.51 15.40 2.88
N VAL A 68 -9.83 14.42 2.29
CA VAL A 68 -8.43 14.53 1.88
C VAL A 68 -8.26 13.93 0.48
N GLU A 69 -7.10 14.14 -0.13
CA GLU A 69 -6.83 13.56 -1.44
C GLU A 69 -6.85 12.02 -1.36
N LEU A 70 -7.62 11.42 -2.26
CA LEU A 70 -7.86 9.98 -2.31
C LEU A 70 -6.95 9.31 -3.35
N TYR A 71 -6.42 8.14 -2.99
CA TYR A 71 -5.49 7.36 -3.80
C TYR A 71 -5.92 5.89 -3.87
N GLY A 72 -5.76 5.26 -5.04
CA GLY A 72 -6.09 3.85 -5.26
C GLY A 72 -7.31 3.63 -6.15
N ASP A 73 -8.19 2.71 -5.73
CA ASP A 73 -9.33 2.19 -6.50
C ASP A 73 -10.51 3.18 -6.58
N LEU A 74 -10.25 4.40 -7.05
CA LEU A 74 -11.21 5.50 -7.18
C LEU A 74 -12.45 5.15 -8.01
N ASP A 75 -12.36 4.22 -8.95
CA ASP A 75 -13.51 3.71 -9.74
C ASP A 75 -14.67 3.18 -8.86
N LEU A 76 -14.40 2.90 -7.58
CA LEU A 76 -15.42 2.49 -6.60
C LEU A 76 -16.29 3.66 -6.10
N ILE A 77 -15.88 4.91 -6.32
CA ILE A 77 -16.58 6.11 -5.87
C ILE A 77 -17.45 6.63 -7.02
N GLU A 78 -18.76 6.70 -6.79
CA GLU A 78 -19.67 7.27 -7.77
C GLU A 78 -19.27 8.73 -8.07
N ASN A 79 -19.11 9.04 -9.36
CA ASN A 79 -18.68 10.34 -9.92
C ASN A 79 -17.16 10.60 -9.98
N ASP A 80 -16.30 9.73 -9.43
CA ASP A 80 -14.85 9.77 -9.70
C ASP A 80 -14.44 8.54 -10.53
N LYS A 81 -14.35 8.72 -11.85
CA LYS A 81 -13.87 7.67 -12.78
C LYS A 81 -12.37 7.78 -13.05
N GLY A 82 -11.66 8.60 -12.27
CA GLY A 82 -10.22 8.73 -12.36
C GLY A 82 -9.53 7.57 -11.67
N LYS A 83 -8.25 7.35 -11.99
CA LYS A 83 -7.36 6.45 -11.25
C LYS A 83 -6.21 7.28 -10.70
N ARG A 84 -6.22 7.59 -9.40
CA ARG A 84 -5.10 8.32 -8.75
C ARG A 84 -4.28 7.32 -7.96
N TYR A 85 -3.43 6.58 -8.65
CA TYR A 85 -2.41 5.73 -8.00
C TYR A 85 -1.05 6.44 -7.92
N GLY A 86 -0.91 7.60 -8.58
CA GLY A 86 0.40 8.14 -8.94
C GLY A 86 1.22 7.13 -9.75
N SER A 87 2.52 7.38 -9.85
CA SER A 87 3.47 6.37 -10.32
C SER A 87 3.86 5.51 -9.12
N VAL A 88 3.30 4.29 -9.03
CA VAL A 88 3.59 3.37 -7.91
C VAL A 88 5.09 3.14 -7.74
N LEU A 89 5.84 3.08 -8.85
CA LEU A 89 7.30 2.94 -8.81
C LEU A 89 7.96 4.17 -8.19
N GLU A 90 7.61 5.38 -8.63
CA GLU A 90 8.16 6.61 -8.05
C GLU A 90 7.78 6.73 -6.56
N ASN A 91 6.54 6.39 -6.21
CA ASN A 91 6.07 6.40 -4.84
C ASN A 91 6.88 5.45 -3.97
N ILE A 92 7.10 4.19 -4.40
CA ILE A 92 7.93 3.21 -3.70
C ILE A 92 9.35 3.75 -3.46
N ILE A 93 9.96 4.35 -4.48
CA ILE A 93 11.30 4.94 -4.37
C ILE A 93 11.33 6.17 -3.46
N SER A 94 10.29 7.01 -3.49
CA SER A 94 10.20 8.23 -2.68
C SER A 94 10.16 7.98 -1.17
N ILE A 95 9.79 6.75 -0.76
CA ILE A 95 9.70 6.33 0.64
C ILE A 95 10.78 5.30 1.02
N LYS A 96 11.89 5.26 0.27
CA LYS A 96 12.98 4.29 0.47
C LYS A 96 13.52 4.24 1.90
N GLN A 97 13.55 5.38 2.58
CA GLN A 97 13.95 5.53 3.98
C GLN A 97 13.04 4.76 4.97
N LEU A 98 11.83 4.38 4.56
CA LEU A 98 10.86 3.64 5.38
C LEU A 98 10.79 2.15 5.04
N TRP A 99 11.57 1.69 4.07
CA TRP A 99 11.60 0.27 3.69
C TRP A 99 12.11 -0.58 4.86
N LYS A 100 11.41 -1.68 5.15
CA LYS A 100 11.79 -2.57 6.24
C LYS A 100 12.64 -3.72 5.70
N PRO A 101 13.89 -3.89 6.16
CA PRO A 101 14.72 -5.01 5.74
C PRO A 101 14.10 -6.33 6.18
N VAL A 102 14.27 -7.36 5.37
CA VAL A 102 13.87 -8.73 5.68
C VAL A 102 15.09 -9.49 6.17
N GLU A 103 15.15 -9.79 7.46
CA GLU A 103 16.29 -10.49 8.08
C GLU A 103 16.35 -11.97 7.66
N SER A 104 15.19 -12.62 7.56
CA SER A 104 15.06 -14.00 7.10
C SER A 104 13.99 -14.10 6.01
N ILE A 105 14.39 -14.58 4.84
CA ILE A 105 13.49 -14.70 3.69
C ILE A 105 12.40 -15.76 3.93
N ASP A 106 12.70 -16.79 4.72
CA ASP A 106 11.77 -17.87 5.03
C ASP A 106 10.60 -17.34 5.87
N THR A 107 10.87 -16.42 6.80
CA THR A 107 9.87 -15.82 7.69
C THR A 107 9.05 -14.72 7.05
N LEU A 108 9.38 -14.26 5.83
CA LEU A 108 8.65 -13.20 5.15
C LEU A 108 7.21 -13.63 4.86
N VAL A 109 6.24 -12.95 5.45
CA VAL A 109 4.80 -13.18 5.23
C VAL A 109 4.12 -11.87 4.82
N PRO A 110 3.00 -11.92 4.09
CA PRO A 110 2.19 -10.74 3.85
C PRO A 110 1.64 -10.18 5.16
N ASP A 111 1.44 -8.86 5.19
CA ASP A 111 0.66 -8.21 6.23
C ASP A 111 -0.84 -8.39 5.90
N TYR A 112 -1.48 -9.36 6.57
CA TYR A 112 -2.90 -9.64 6.39
C TYR A 112 -3.72 -8.83 7.39
N LEU A 113 -4.50 -7.89 6.88
CA LEU A 113 -5.55 -7.22 7.66
C LEU A 113 -6.61 -8.25 8.05
N LYS A 114 -6.83 -8.39 9.36
CA LYS A 114 -7.86 -9.26 9.96
C LYS A 114 -9.14 -8.49 10.21
#